data_AF-A0A917YN47-F1
#
_entry.id   AF-A0A917YN47-F1
#
_cell.length_a   1.000
_cell.length_b   1.000
_cell.length_c   1.000
_cell.angle_alpha   90.00
_cell.angle_beta   90.00
_cell.angle_gamma   90.00
#
_symmetry.space_group_name_H-M   'P 1'
#
loop_
_entity.id
_entity.type
_entity.pdbx_description
1 polymer ?
#
loop_
_entity_poly.entity_id
_entity_poly.type
_entity_poly.pdbx_seq_one_letter_code
_entity_poly.pdbx_strand_id
1 'polypeptide(L)'
;MPTSEYSNLKQVERGLDRLGLTDSMIDNIVDNLPSKGDISVSIVGPGEAPDSNADMVIRQAKNGTITITTADSDDKTVIGTEDDNTVGGGPGDDTAKLGAGDDRAVGGAGDDLLLGEGGNDTLVGGSGQDTLNGGTGKDLLSGDAGADTLIGGAGSDTLNGGAGNDWLSGNAGADTLNGGQGNDTLNGGAGADVMSGGEGRDLFIAGGGDTISGGAGVDTVRINADFDDVTIKTTGAKTVITFSDGSFVTVSGVERLDFNGNDDDMTL
;
A
#
# COMPACT_ATOMS: atom_id res chain seq x y z
N MET A 1 -3.99 -35.74 32.57
CA MET A 1 -3.28 -34.51 33.00
C MET A 1 -2.56 -33.97 31.78
N PRO A 2 -2.88 -32.77 31.28
CA PRO A 2 -2.23 -32.22 30.10
C PRO A 2 -0.84 -31.72 30.49
N THR A 3 0.21 -32.27 29.88
CA THR A 3 1.62 -31.92 30.14
C THR A 3 2.29 -31.22 28.96
N SER A 4 1.55 -30.93 27.88
CA SER A 4 2.05 -30.20 26.72
C SER A 4 1.86 -28.68 26.83
N GLU A 5 0.91 -28.19 27.64
CA GLU A 5 0.54 -26.77 27.74
C GLU A 5 1.62 -25.89 28.41
N TYR A 6 2.38 -26.43 29.37
CA TYR A 6 3.42 -25.67 30.10
C TYR A 6 4.76 -25.55 29.34
N SER A 7 4.93 -26.30 28.25
CA SER A 7 6.18 -26.34 27.47
C SER A 7 6.37 -25.07 26.65
N ASN A 8 5.32 -24.64 25.95
CA ASN A 8 5.40 -23.56 24.98
C ASN A 8 5.42 -22.20 25.68
N LEU A 9 4.63 -22.04 26.74
CA LEU A 9 4.59 -20.79 27.51
C LEU A 9 5.94 -20.47 28.16
N LYS A 10 6.60 -21.48 28.74
CA LYS A 10 7.93 -21.33 29.33
C LYS A 10 9.04 -21.07 28.31
N GLN A 11 8.81 -21.36 27.03
CA GLN A 11 9.77 -21.02 25.96
C GLN A 11 9.56 -19.57 25.50
N VAL A 12 8.32 -19.11 25.44
CA VAL A 12 7.95 -17.71 25.19
C VAL A 12 8.46 -16.81 26.32
N GLU A 13 8.14 -17.13 27.58
CA GLU A 13 8.65 -16.40 28.76
C GLU A 13 10.19 -16.33 28.75
N ARG A 14 10.88 -17.46 28.51
CA ARG A 14 12.35 -17.47 28.40
C ARG A 14 12.91 -16.74 27.17
N GLY A 15 12.11 -16.58 26.11
CA GLY A 15 12.44 -15.74 24.96
C GLY A 15 12.37 -14.27 25.33
N LEU A 16 11.28 -13.88 26.00
CA LEU A 16 10.99 -12.52 26.44
C LEU A 16 11.92 -12.07 27.59
N ASP A 17 12.31 -12.96 28.50
CA ASP A 17 13.30 -12.68 29.57
C ASP A 17 14.67 -12.29 29.01
N ARG A 18 15.02 -12.84 27.83
CA ARG A 18 16.30 -12.54 27.15
C ARG A 18 16.28 -11.18 26.43
N LEU A 19 15.12 -10.52 26.39
CA LEU A 19 14.93 -9.17 25.84
C LEU A 19 15.07 -8.06 26.89
N GLY A 20 15.33 -8.39 28.17
CA GLY A 20 15.43 -7.39 29.23
C GLY A 20 14.12 -6.67 29.57
N LEU A 21 12.98 -7.23 29.13
CA LEU A 21 11.64 -6.76 29.49
C LEU A 21 11.43 -6.94 31.00
N THR A 22 10.73 -5.98 31.61
CA THR A 22 10.33 -6.14 33.01
C THR A 22 9.28 -7.23 33.13
N ASP A 23 9.25 -7.96 34.25
CA ASP A 23 8.27 -9.03 34.50
C ASP A 23 6.83 -8.57 34.23
N SER A 24 6.49 -7.30 34.52
CA SER A 24 5.17 -6.73 34.25
C SER A 24 4.84 -6.56 32.76
N MET A 25 5.84 -6.38 31.89
CA MET A 25 5.68 -6.30 30.44
C MET A 25 5.51 -7.70 29.84
N ILE A 26 6.28 -8.66 30.36
CA ILE A 26 6.17 -10.07 29.98
C ILE A 26 4.79 -10.60 30.36
N ASP A 27 4.33 -10.34 31.58
CA ASP A 27 3.01 -10.72 32.06
C ASP A 27 1.90 -10.10 31.20
N ASN A 28 2.01 -8.81 30.82
CA ASN A 28 1.01 -8.14 29.98
C ASN A 28 0.95 -8.71 28.55
N ILE A 29 2.11 -9.08 27.98
CA ILE A 29 2.17 -9.75 26.67
C ILE A 29 1.56 -11.15 26.79
N VAL A 30 1.94 -11.91 27.81
CA VAL A 30 1.52 -13.29 28.03
C VAL A 30 0.02 -13.40 28.37
N ASP A 31 -0.53 -12.44 29.11
CA ASP A 31 -1.93 -12.41 29.56
C ASP A 31 -2.90 -11.96 28.47
N ASN A 32 -2.42 -11.23 27.46
CA ASN A 32 -3.21 -10.84 26.30
C ASN A 32 -3.06 -11.78 25.09
N LEU A 33 -2.24 -12.84 25.20
CA LEU A 33 -2.21 -13.89 24.17
C LEU A 33 -3.58 -14.57 24.09
N PRO A 34 -4.23 -14.63 22.91
CA PRO A 34 -5.42 -15.46 22.73
C PRO A 34 -5.10 -16.92 23.04
N SER A 35 -6.14 -17.72 23.35
CA SER A 35 -6.02 -19.11 23.80
C SER A 35 -4.95 -19.88 23.01
N LYS A 36 -3.94 -20.34 23.76
CA LYS A 36 -2.55 -20.60 23.35
C LYS A 36 -2.42 -21.70 22.29
N GLY A 37 -2.03 -21.30 21.08
CA GLY A 37 -1.67 -22.17 19.96
C GLY A 37 -0.77 -21.53 18.89
N ASP A 38 -0.92 -20.23 18.60
CA ASP A 38 -0.76 -19.78 17.21
C ASP A 38 0.25 -18.63 16.95
N ILE A 39 1.06 -18.23 17.95
CA ILE A 39 2.03 -17.13 17.78
C ILE A 39 3.45 -17.63 18.12
N SER A 40 4.38 -17.49 17.16
CA SER A 40 5.82 -17.67 17.39
C SER A 40 6.56 -16.35 17.18
N VAL A 41 7.07 -15.77 18.26
CA VAL A 41 7.98 -14.61 18.20
C VAL A 41 9.40 -15.15 18.10
N SER A 42 10.11 -14.82 17.02
CA SER A 42 11.47 -15.31 16.78
C SER A 42 12.40 -14.14 16.50
N ILE A 43 13.17 -13.71 17.49
CA ILE A 43 14.21 -12.71 17.32
C ILE A 43 15.33 -13.32 16.46
N VAL A 44 15.68 -12.71 15.33
CA VAL A 44 16.79 -13.13 14.48
C VAL A 44 17.89 -12.08 14.54
N GLY A 45 18.93 -12.33 15.34
CA GLY A 45 20.14 -11.52 15.41
C GLY A 45 21.31 -12.29 16.03
N PRO A 46 22.58 -12.05 15.63
CA PRO A 46 23.71 -12.87 16.01
C PRO A 46 24.21 -12.51 17.43
N GLY A 47 23.60 -13.06 18.47
CA GLY A 47 24.26 -13.26 19.77
C GLY A 47 24.91 -12.05 20.45
N GLU A 48 24.49 -10.82 20.18
CA GLU A 48 24.91 -9.63 20.92
C GLU A 48 23.73 -9.12 21.77
N ALA A 49 24.06 -8.51 22.91
CA ALA A 49 23.08 -7.89 23.79
C ALA A 49 22.21 -6.89 23.01
N PRO A 50 20.95 -6.63 23.41
CA PRO A 50 20.09 -5.67 22.73
C PRO A 50 20.78 -4.31 22.73
N ASP A 51 21.37 -3.95 21.60
CA ASP A 51 21.46 -2.55 21.23
C ASP A 51 20.08 -2.14 20.69
N SER A 52 19.86 -0.84 20.61
CA SER A 52 18.61 -0.17 20.27
C SER A 52 18.11 -0.42 18.84
N ASN A 53 18.55 -1.50 18.19
CA ASN A 53 18.42 -1.75 16.75
C ASN A 53 18.08 -3.23 16.47
N ALA A 54 17.44 -3.93 17.40
CA ALA A 54 17.11 -5.35 17.21
C ALA A 54 15.77 -5.52 16.48
N ASP A 55 15.81 -5.78 15.16
CA ASP A 55 14.62 -6.11 14.35
C ASP A 55 13.81 -7.26 14.97
N MET A 56 12.54 -6.97 15.31
CA MET A 56 11.63 -7.98 15.83
C MET A 56 10.94 -8.72 14.68
N VAL A 57 11.33 -9.99 14.45
CA VAL A 57 10.65 -10.86 13.46
C VAL A 57 9.52 -11.66 14.11
N ILE A 58 8.29 -11.43 13.67
CA ILE A 58 7.10 -12.13 14.16
C ILE A 58 6.52 -13.02 13.07
N ARG A 59 6.29 -14.30 13.40
CA ARG A 59 5.75 -15.32 12.49
C ARG A 59 4.53 -15.98 13.13
N GLN A 60 3.39 -15.93 12.45
CA GLN A 60 2.18 -16.62 12.91
C GLN A 60 2.18 -18.10 12.50
N ALA A 61 1.53 -18.93 13.33
CA ALA A 61 1.26 -20.33 13.06
C ALA A 61 -0.26 -20.57 12.95
N LYS A 62 -0.86 -20.13 11.83
CA LYS A 62 -2.26 -20.31 11.39
C LYS A 62 -3.38 -19.76 12.31
N ASN A 63 -4.44 -19.24 11.69
CA ASN A 63 -5.69 -18.77 12.31
C ASN A 63 -5.51 -17.80 13.51
N GLY A 64 -4.98 -16.59 13.29
CA GLY A 64 -4.95 -15.57 14.34
C GLY A 64 -4.79 -14.14 13.84
N THR A 65 -4.90 -13.18 14.77
CA THR A 65 -4.59 -11.76 14.55
C THR A 65 -3.17 -11.49 15.05
N ILE A 66 -2.27 -10.93 14.22
CA ILE A 66 -0.92 -10.51 14.62
C ILE A 66 -0.95 -9.04 15.07
N THR A 67 -1.53 -8.74 16.23
CA THR A 67 -1.44 -7.37 16.75
C THR A 67 -0.05 -7.12 17.32
N ILE A 68 0.79 -6.48 16.52
CA ILE A 68 2.06 -5.90 16.96
C ILE A 68 1.74 -4.44 17.27
N THR A 69 2.01 -4.04 18.50
CA THR A 69 1.87 -2.65 18.91
C THR A 69 2.95 -2.43 19.93
N THR A 70 4.13 -2.05 19.46
CA THR A 70 5.17 -1.56 20.34
C THR A 70 5.18 -0.04 20.20
N ALA A 71 5.28 0.67 21.32
CA ALA A 71 5.30 2.13 21.34
C ALA A 71 6.72 2.69 21.15
N ASP A 72 7.68 1.80 20.86
CA ASP A 72 9.05 2.15 20.49
C ASP A 72 9.12 2.54 19.02
N SER A 73 10.18 3.26 18.69
CA SER A 73 10.51 3.72 17.34
C SER A 73 11.43 2.75 16.60
N ASP A 74 11.41 1.49 17.00
CA ASP A 74 12.32 0.47 16.45
C ASP A 74 11.66 -0.17 15.23
N ASP A 75 12.43 -0.47 14.20
CA ASP A 75 11.89 -1.07 12.97
C ASP A 75 11.43 -2.53 13.20
N LYS A 76 10.30 -2.91 12.61
CA LYS A 76 9.68 -4.24 12.78
C LYS A 76 9.57 -4.94 11.45
N THR A 77 9.74 -6.26 11.46
CA THR A 77 9.50 -7.10 10.28
C THR A 77 8.47 -8.17 10.59
N VAL A 78 7.36 -8.12 9.89
CA VAL A 78 6.22 -9.02 10.05
C VAL A 78 6.10 -9.91 8.83
N ILE A 79 6.02 -11.22 9.06
CA ILE A 79 5.76 -12.20 8.00
C ILE A 79 4.50 -12.98 8.38
N GLY A 80 3.43 -12.69 7.64
CA GLY A 80 2.14 -13.33 7.71
C GLY A 80 2.12 -14.72 7.06
N THR A 81 0.91 -15.24 6.83
CA THR A 81 0.68 -16.64 6.45
C THR A 81 -0.23 -16.77 5.23
N GLU A 82 -1.02 -17.84 5.13
CA GLU A 82 -2.01 -18.00 4.05
C GLU A 82 -3.44 -17.66 4.53
N ASP A 83 -3.56 -17.16 5.77
CA ASP A 83 -4.80 -16.83 6.45
C ASP A 83 -4.84 -15.32 6.72
N ASP A 84 -6.04 -14.76 6.83
CA ASP A 84 -6.28 -13.34 7.13
C ASP A 84 -5.45 -12.84 8.33
N ASN A 85 -4.70 -11.77 8.11
CA ASN A 85 -3.79 -11.16 9.04
C ASN A 85 -4.19 -9.73 9.37
N THR A 86 -3.85 -9.29 10.58
CA THR A 86 -4.03 -7.89 10.97
C THR A 86 -2.75 -7.46 11.64
N VAL A 87 -2.06 -6.48 11.09
CA VAL A 87 -0.72 -6.01 11.49
C VAL A 87 -0.76 -4.52 11.80
N GLY A 88 0.01 -4.11 12.81
CA GLY A 88 0.34 -2.72 13.09
C GLY A 88 1.85 -2.58 13.24
N GLY A 89 2.47 -1.64 12.53
CA GLY A 89 3.87 -1.28 12.71
C GLY A 89 4.04 -0.42 13.96
N GLY A 90 3.50 0.79 13.95
CA GLY A 90 3.71 1.79 14.98
C GLY A 90 4.69 2.85 14.49
N PRO A 91 5.47 3.49 15.36
CA PRO A 91 6.59 4.31 14.93
C PRO A 91 7.79 3.44 14.51
N GLY A 92 8.59 3.93 13.56
CA GLY A 92 9.72 3.22 12.96
C GLY A 92 9.47 2.94 11.48
N ASP A 93 10.51 2.51 10.76
CA ASP A 93 10.41 2.12 9.35
C ASP A 93 10.07 0.61 9.30
N ASP A 94 8.78 0.27 9.28
CA ASP A 94 8.31 -1.09 9.46
C ASP A 94 8.12 -1.83 8.12
N THR A 95 8.32 -3.15 8.13
CA THR A 95 8.05 -4.02 6.98
C THR A 95 7.02 -5.07 7.33
N ALA A 96 5.96 -5.19 6.54
CA ALA A 96 4.97 -6.26 6.65
C ALA A 96 4.79 -6.98 5.31
N LYS A 97 4.92 -8.31 5.33
CA LYS A 97 4.59 -9.20 4.23
C LYS A 97 3.49 -10.14 4.69
N LEU A 98 2.26 -9.96 4.21
CA LEU A 98 1.06 -10.53 4.82
C LEU A 98 0.72 -11.93 4.27
N GLY A 99 0.91 -12.16 2.97
CA GLY A 99 0.85 -13.50 2.41
C GLY A 99 -0.44 -13.75 1.64
N ALA A 100 -1.07 -14.89 1.82
CA ALA A 100 -2.42 -15.06 1.28
C ALA A 100 -3.46 -14.77 2.37
N GLY A 101 -4.69 -14.46 1.98
CA GLY A 101 -5.76 -14.10 2.92
C GLY A 101 -6.26 -12.68 2.64
N ASP A 102 -7.39 -12.32 3.24
CA ASP A 102 -7.88 -10.94 3.21
C ASP A 102 -7.25 -10.19 4.41
N ASP A 103 -6.14 -9.50 4.17
CA ASP A 103 -5.29 -8.96 5.22
C ASP A 103 -5.55 -7.48 5.53
N ARG A 104 -5.09 -7.05 6.71
CA ARG A 104 -5.10 -5.64 7.12
C ARG A 104 -3.74 -5.26 7.69
N ALA A 105 -3.12 -4.20 7.18
CA ALA A 105 -1.91 -3.65 7.78
C ALA A 105 -2.01 -2.13 7.94
N VAL A 106 -1.40 -1.63 9.02
CA VAL A 106 -1.13 -0.22 9.24
C VAL A 106 0.36 -0.08 9.53
N GLY A 107 1.09 0.69 8.74
CA GLY A 107 2.50 1.00 8.93
C GLY A 107 2.67 1.86 10.18
N GLY A 108 2.28 3.13 10.10
CA GLY A 108 2.22 4.03 11.23
C GLY A 108 3.03 5.29 10.96
N ALA A 109 4.17 5.46 11.61
CA ALA A 109 5.02 6.63 11.42
C ALA A 109 6.45 6.22 11.11
N GLY A 110 6.97 6.61 9.96
CA GLY A 110 8.23 6.15 9.40
C GLY A 110 8.01 5.78 7.94
N ASP A 111 9.06 5.38 7.24
CA ASP A 111 8.98 4.98 5.84
C ASP A 111 8.70 3.46 5.79
N ASP A 112 7.42 3.07 5.62
CA ASP A 112 6.98 1.68 5.76
C ASP A 112 6.92 0.90 4.43
N LEU A 113 7.10 -0.43 4.50
CA LEU A 113 6.93 -1.36 3.38
C LEU A 113 5.84 -2.39 3.68
N LEU A 114 4.67 -2.26 3.04
CA LEU A 114 3.53 -3.14 3.23
C LEU A 114 3.21 -3.94 1.95
N LEU A 115 3.25 -5.26 2.05
CA LEU A 115 3.00 -6.20 0.95
C LEU A 115 1.82 -7.11 1.32
N GLY A 116 0.67 -6.93 0.67
CA GLY A 116 -0.53 -7.76 0.83
C GLY A 116 -0.33 -9.17 0.30
N GLU A 117 0.19 -9.25 -0.94
CA GLU A 117 0.39 -10.48 -1.72
C GLU A 117 -0.90 -11.06 -2.32
N GLY A 118 -1.75 -11.78 -1.59
CA GLY A 118 -2.86 -12.50 -2.20
C GLY A 118 -4.15 -12.55 -1.40
N GLY A 119 -5.13 -11.78 -1.80
CA GLY A 119 -6.48 -11.73 -1.26
C GLY A 119 -6.98 -10.30 -1.34
N ASN A 120 -8.04 -9.94 -0.64
CA ASN A 120 -8.55 -8.57 -0.64
C ASN A 120 -7.99 -7.83 0.57
N ASP A 121 -6.92 -7.07 0.34
CA ASP A 121 -6.13 -6.50 1.41
C ASP A 121 -6.51 -5.05 1.71
N THR A 122 -6.31 -4.62 2.95
CA THR A 122 -6.41 -3.21 3.36
C THR A 122 -5.08 -2.75 3.95
N LEU A 123 -4.35 -1.92 3.22
CA LEU A 123 -3.04 -1.42 3.60
C LEU A 123 -3.10 0.09 3.84
N VAL A 124 -2.56 0.55 4.96
CA VAL A 124 -2.47 1.97 5.33
C VAL A 124 -1.02 2.28 5.70
N GLY A 125 -0.37 3.18 4.97
CA GLY A 125 1.00 3.63 5.23
C GLY A 125 1.06 4.43 6.52
N GLY A 126 0.55 5.66 6.48
CA GLY A 126 0.42 6.51 7.65
C GLY A 126 1.17 7.82 7.47
N SER A 127 2.27 8.03 8.17
CA SER A 127 3.11 9.21 7.95
C SER A 127 4.53 8.80 7.62
N GLY A 128 5.09 9.33 6.55
CA GLY A 128 6.40 8.94 6.04
C GLY A 128 6.29 8.64 4.56
N GLN A 129 7.36 8.18 3.93
CA GLN A 129 7.33 7.78 2.52
C GLN A 129 7.11 6.27 2.43
N ASP A 130 5.87 5.88 2.24
CA ASP A 130 5.46 4.50 2.34
C ASP A 130 5.44 3.81 0.98
N THR A 131 5.72 2.51 0.97
CA THR A 131 5.57 1.64 -0.20
C THR A 131 4.54 0.56 0.08
N LEU A 132 3.40 0.63 -0.61
CA LEU A 132 2.28 -0.30 -0.46
C LEU A 132 2.08 -1.10 -1.75
N ASN A 133 1.92 -2.42 -1.63
CA ASN A 133 1.59 -3.30 -2.75
C ASN A 133 0.49 -4.28 -2.35
N GLY A 134 -0.68 -4.16 -2.96
CA GLY A 134 -1.84 -5.04 -2.71
C GLY A 134 -1.57 -6.46 -3.18
N GLY A 135 -1.23 -6.62 -4.46
CA GLY A 135 -0.83 -7.90 -5.03
C GLY A 135 -1.94 -8.48 -5.90
N THR A 136 -2.63 -9.52 -5.45
CA THR A 136 -3.77 -10.07 -6.20
C THR A 136 -5.03 -10.02 -5.37
N GLY A 137 -6.14 -9.58 -5.94
CA GLY A 137 -7.44 -9.48 -5.26
C GLY A 137 -7.99 -8.08 -5.41
N LYS A 138 -8.91 -7.67 -4.55
CA LYS A 138 -9.48 -6.32 -4.59
C LYS A 138 -8.98 -5.54 -3.39
N ASP A 139 -7.97 -4.75 -3.62
CA ASP A 139 -7.20 -4.15 -2.54
C ASP A 139 -7.61 -2.70 -2.28
N LEU A 140 -7.47 -2.28 -1.03
CA LEU A 140 -7.64 -0.90 -0.59
C LEU A 140 -6.33 -0.39 0.00
N LEU A 141 -5.69 0.55 -0.67
CA LEU A 141 -4.42 1.14 -0.28
C LEU A 141 -4.58 2.64 0.04
N SER A 142 -4.05 3.08 1.17
CA SER A 142 -3.96 4.51 1.55
C SER A 142 -2.52 4.84 1.97
N GLY A 143 -1.87 5.77 1.27
CA GLY A 143 -0.54 6.28 1.66
C GLY A 143 -0.61 7.21 2.87
N ASP A 144 -1.66 8.04 2.91
CA ASP A 144 -1.94 9.06 3.92
C ASP A 144 -1.02 10.28 3.82
N ALA A 145 0.11 10.37 4.53
CA ALA A 145 0.94 11.57 4.55
C ALA A 145 2.40 11.29 4.22
N GLY A 146 2.89 11.88 3.14
CA GLY A 146 4.25 11.75 2.66
C GLY A 146 4.24 11.48 1.16
N ALA A 147 5.41 11.15 0.59
CA ALA A 147 5.50 10.87 -0.84
C ALA A 147 5.51 9.36 -1.05
N ASP A 148 4.33 8.82 -1.32
CA ASP A 148 4.05 7.39 -1.23
C ASP A 148 4.09 6.70 -2.59
N THR A 149 4.35 5.40 -2.58
CA THR A 149 4.31 4.51 -3.74
C THR A 149 3.25 3.44 -3.52
N LEU A 150 2.14 3.50 -4.26
CA LEU A 150 1.02 2.57 -4.15
C LEU A 150 0.88 1.73 -5.43
N ILE A 151 0.86 0.42 -5.27
CA ILE A 151 0.68 -0.57 -6.34
C ILE A 151 -0.54 -1.42 -6.03
N GLY A 152 -1.60 -1.34 -6.84
CA GLY A 152 -2.81 -2.18 -6.70
C GLY A 152 -2.48 -3.63 -7.00
N GLY A 153 -2.14 -3.91 -8.27
CA GLY A 153 -1.71 -5.22 -8.69
C GLY A 153 -2.72 -5.85 -9.65
N ALA A 154 -3.29 -6.99 -9.30
CA ALA A 154 -4.26 -7.66 -10.12
C ALA A 154 -5.62 -7.70 -9.43
N GLY A 155 -6.62 -7.02 -9.98
CA GLY A 155 -8.00 -7.17 -9.60
C GLY A 155 -8.84 -5.92 -9.84
N SER A 156 -9.34 -5.27 -8.81
CA SER A 156 -10.11 -4.02 -8.98
C SER A 156 -9.90 -3.22 -7.71
N ASP A 157 -8.86 -2.41 -7.75
CA ASP A 157 -8.22 -1.87 -6.58
C ASP A 157 -8.63 -0.42 -6.35
N THR A 158 -8.53 0.02 -5.10
CA THR A 158 -8.74 1.42 -4.72
C THR A 158 -7.48 1.95 -4.06
N LEU A 159 -6.85 2.93 -4.69
CA LEU A 159 -5.61 3.56 -4.25
C LEU A 159 -5.87 5.04 -3.92
N ASN A 160 -5.42 5.47 -2.75
CA ASN A 160 -5.47 6.85 -2.31
C ASN A 160 -4.07 7.30 -1.85
N GLY A 161 -3.42 8.21 -2.58
CA GLY A 161 -2.10 8.73 -2.24
C GLY A 161 -2.15 9.49 -0.92
N GLY A 162 -2.95 10.55 -0.89
CA GLY A 162 -3.18 11.32 0.32
C GLY A 162 -2.53 12.69 0.20
N ALA A 163 -1.49 12.96 0.99
CA ALA A 163 -0.80 14.24 0.98
C ALA A 163 0.68 14.07 0.72
N GLY A 164 1.17 14.57 -0.41
CA GLY A 164 2.57 14.58 -0.79
C GLY A 164 2.70 14.49 -2.31
N ASN A 165 3.79 13.97 -2.85
CA ASN A 165 3.87 13.76 -4.29
C ASN A 165 3.91 12.25 -4.50
N ASP A 166 2.76 11.68 -4.82
CA ASP A 166 2.56 10.24 -4.76
C ASP A 166 2.70 9.60 -6.15
N TRP A 167 3.08 8.33 -6.16
CA TRP A 167 3.07 7.49 -7.35
C TRP A 167 2.10 6.33 -7.16
N LEU A 168 1.05 6.30 -7.99
CA LEU A 168 -0.02 5.31 -7.94
C LEU A 168 -0.05 4.49 -9.24
N SER A 169 -0.10 3.18 -9.13
CA SER A 169 -0.26 2.26 -10.27
C SER A 169 -1.33 1.20 -9.98
N GLY A 170 -2.44 1.24 -10.71
CA GLY A 170 -3.53 0.25 -10.61
C GLY A 170 -3.11 -1.13 -11.13
N ASN A 171 -2.34 -1.13 -12.22
CA ASN A 171 -1.85 -2.31 -12.96
C ASN A 171 -2.94 -3.02 -13.75
N ALA A 172 -3.53 -4.11 -13.27
CA ALA A 172 -4.47 -4.91 -14.05
C ALA A 172 -5.81 -4.96 -13.32
N GLY A 173 -6.86 -4.47 -13.96
CA GLY A 173 -8.12 -4.32 -13.24
C GLY A 173 -8.91 -3.13 -13.70
N ALA A 174 -10.13 -2.98 -13.20
CA ALA A 174 -10.81 -1.70 -13.29
C ALA A 174 -10.62 -0.99 -11.96
N ASP A 175 -9.64 -0.09 -11.92
CA ASP A 175 -9.10 0.47 -10.69
C ASP A 175 -9.61 1.89 -10.44
N THR A 176 -9.57 2.31 -9.18
CA THR A 176 -9.87 3.69 -8.75
C THR A 176 -8.66 4.29 -8.07
N LEU A 177 -8.08 5.33 -8.65
CA LEU A 177 -6.89 6.01 -8.14
C LEU A 177 -7.23 7.46 -7.80
N ASN A 178 -6.80 7.90 -6.62
CA ASN A 178 -6.89 9.29 -6.17
C ASN A 178 -5.53 9.77 -5.68
N GLY A 179 -4.94 10.78 -6.33
CA GLY A 179 -3.67 11.38 -5.92
C GLY A 179 -3.78 12.09 -4.58
N GLY A 180 -4.64 13.11 -4.54
CA GLY A 180 -4.94 13.85 -3.31
C GLY A 180 -4.33 15.24 -3.33
N GLN A 181 -3.46 15.57 -2.38
CA GLN A 181 -2.75 16.84 -2.32
C GLN A 181 -1.32 16.65 -2.80
N GLY A 182 -0.87 17.52 -3.70
CA GLY A 182 0.50 17.60 -4.20
C GLY A 182 0.59 17.16 -5.66
N ASN A 183 1.80 16.94 -6.18
CA ASN A 183 1.97 16.67 -7.61
C ASN A 183 2.11 15.17 -7.81
N ASP A 184 1.02 14.53 -8.20
CA ASP A 184 0.92 13.08 -8.22
C ASP A 184 1.15 12.51 -9.61
N THR A 185 1.60 11.26 -9.67
CA THR A 185 1.68 10.48 -10.90
C THR A 185 0.77 9.27 -10.80
N LEU A 186 -0.26 9.22 -11.65
CA LEU A 186 -1.27 8.17 -11.65
C LEU A 186 -1.20 7.36 -12.94
N ASN A 187 -1.10 6.05 -12.82
CA ASN A 187 -1.12 5.10 -13.92
C ASN A 187 -2.21 4.05 -13.69
N GLY A 188 -3.33 4.16 -14.43
CA GLY A 188 -4.41 3.17 -14.33
C GLY A 188 -3.95 1.77 -14.71
N GLY A 189 -3.19 1.68 -15.81
CA GLY A 189 -2.70 0.41 -16.34
C GLY A 189 -3.67 -0.18 -17.35
N ALA A 190 -4.06 -1.43 -17.15
CA ALA A 190 -4.90 -2.20 -18.05
C ALA A 190 -6.30 -2.37 -17.46
N GLY A 191 -7.28 -1.75 -18.09
CA GLY A 191 -8.67 -1.86 -17.75
C GLY A 191 -9.40 -0.57 -18.10
N ALA A 192 -10.52 -0.34 -17.42
CA ALA A 192 -11.24 0.92 -17.53
C ALA A 192 -11.17 1.60 -16.17
N ASP A 193 -10.20 2.49 -16.03
CA ASP A 193 -9.82 3.03 -14.72
C ASP A 193 -10.46 4.39 -14.46
N VAL A 194 -10.59 4.73 -13.19
CA VAL A 194 -11.06 6.05 -12.73
C VAL A 194 -9.93 6.72 -11.97
N MET A 195 -9.42 7.82 -12.49
CA MET A 195 -8.30 8.56 -11.91
C MET A 195 -8.69 9.99 -11.55
N SER A 196 -8.32 10.43 -10.35
CA SER A 196 -8.47 11.81 -9.88
C SER A 196 -7.12 12.32 -9.36
N GLY A 197 -6.64 13.44 -9.89
CA GLY A 197 -5.37 14.05 -9.46
C GLY A 197 -5.54 14.74 -8.12
N GLY A 198 -6.43 15.72 -8.05
CA GLY A 198 -6.77 16.41 -6.82
C GLY A 198 -6.23 17.84 -6.84
N GLU A 199 -5.45 18.23 -5.84
CA GLU A 199 -4.76 19.53 -5.80
C GLU A 199 -3.32 19.37 -6.25
N GLY A 200 -2.86 20.11 -7.26
CA GLY A 200 -1.43 20.16 -7.59
C GLY A 200 -1.17 20.21 -9.07
N ARG A 201 -0.16 19.49 -9.55
CA ARG A 201 0.09 19.37 -10.99
C ARG A 201 0.30 17.92 -11.28
N ASP A 202 -0.75 17.28 -11.75
CA ASP A 202 -0.79 15.84 -11.80
C ASP A 202 -0.44 15.33 -13.19
N LEU A 203 0.19 14.17 -13.21
CA LEU A 203 0.54 13.45 -14.41
C LEU A 203 -0.26 12.15 -14.46
N PHE A 204 -1.08 12.00 -15.48
CA PHE A 204 -1.82 10.76 -15.73
C PHE A 204 -1.21 10.00 -16.89
N ILE A 205 -1.02 8.71 -16.75
CA ILE A 205 -0.67 7.79 -17.83
C ILE A 205 -1.95 7.02 -18.17
N ALA A 206 -2.57 7.38 -19.29
CA ALA A 206 -3.88 6.86 -19.65
C ALA A 206 -3.81 5.64 -20.57
N GLY A 207 -4.64 4.64 -20.27
CA GLY A 207 -5.03 3.55 -21.14
C GLY A 207 -6.39 3.79 -21.82
N GLY A 208 -6.76 2.90 -22.74
CA GLY A 208 -8.08 2.97 -23.40
C GLY A 208 -9.20 2.52 -22.46
N GLY A 209 -10.22 3.35 -22.27
CA GLY A 209 -11.35 3.08 -21.36
C GLY A 209 -11.39 3.99 -20.13
N ASP A 210 -10.32 4.74 -19.87
CA ASP A 210 -10.15 5.48 -18.64
C ASP A 210 -11.03 6.74 -18.55
N THR A 211 -11.36 7.10 -17.31
CA THR A 211 -12.00 8.36 -16.93
C THR A 211 -11.10 9.13 -15.98
N ILE A 212 -10.70 10.33 -16.38
CA ILE A 212 -9.70 11.15 -15.69
C ILE A 212 -10.29 12.50 -15.29
N SER A 213 -10.04 12.90 -14.05
CA SER A 213 -10.25 14.25 -13.54
C SER A 213 -8.92 14.80 -13.05
N GLY A 214 -8.39 15.85 -13.68
CA GLY A 214 -7.15 16.50 -13.21
C GLY A 214 -7.37 17.15 -11.85
N GLY A 215 -8.28 18.12 -11.80
CA GLY A 215 -8.71 18.74 -10.55
C GLY A 215 -8.28 20.19 -10.51
N ALA A 216 -7.59 20.57 -9.44
CA ALA A 216 -7.07 21.92 -9.26
C ALA A 216 -5.59 21.96 -9.62
N GLY A 217 -5.23 22.91 -10.49
CA GLY A 217 -3.86 23.21 -10.81
C GLY A 217 -3.58 23.05 -12.29
N VAL A 218 -2.45 22.47 -12.68
CA VAL A 218 -2.09 22.34 -14.11
C VAL A 218 -1.70 20.90 -14.41
N ASP A 219 -2.64 20.19 -14.99
CA ASP A 219 -2.59 18.74 -15.11
C ASP A 219 -2.27 18.32 -16.53
N THR A 220 -1.60 17.17 -16.65
CA THR A 220 -1.13 16.61 -17.92
C THR A 220 -1.56 15.16 -18.03
N VAL A 221 -2.23 14.82 -19.13
CA VAL A 221 -2.49 13.43 -19.48
C VAL A 221 -1.52 13.02 -20.59
N ARG A 222 -0.71 12.01 -20.30
CA ARG A 222 0.14 11.35 -21.29
C ARG A 222 -0.64 10.25 -21.99
N ILE A 223 -0.65 10.31 -23.30
CA ILE A 223 -1.30 9.37 -24.19
C ILE A 223 -0.22 8.58 -24.93
N ASN A 224 -0.22 7.25 -24.78
CA ASN A 224 0.69 6.38 -25.51
C ASN A 224 0.15 6.04 -26.92
N ALA A 225 -0.05 7.08 -27.73
CA ALA A 225 -0.45 6.99 -29.14
C ALA A 225 0.13 8.18 -29.91
N ASP A 226 0.20 8.05 -31.24
CA ASP A 226 0.50 9.20 -32.11
C ASP A 226 -0.73 10.13 -32.17
N PHE A 227 -0.50 11.43 -32.32
CA PHE A 227 -1.58 12.42 -32.46
C PHE A 227 -2.44 12.14 -33.70
N ASP A 228 -1.82 11.66 -34.79
CA ASP A 228 -2.52 11.30 -36.04
C ASP A 228 -3.45 10.08 -35.88
N ASP A 229 -3.26 9.27 -34.82
CA ASP A 229 -4.01 8.04 -34.57
C ASP A 229 -5.21 8.25 -33.61
N VAL A 230 -5.45 9.48 -33.17
CA VAL A 230 -6.54 9.82 -32.25
C VAL A 230 -7.50 10.86 -32.82
N THR A 231 -8.75 10.80 -32.36
CA THR A 231 -9.74 11.88 -32.55
C THR A 231 -10.05 12.51 -31.21
N ILE A 232 -9.87 13.82 -31.10
CA ILE A 232 -10.13 14.58 -29.86
C ILE A 232 -11.40 15.41 -30.02
N LYS A 233 -12.33 15.28 -29.06
CA LYS A 233 -13.59 16.05 -29.02
C LYS A 233 -13.83 16.63 -27.65
N THR A 234 -13.89 17.95 -27.56
CA THR A 234 -14.22 18.67 -26.32
C THR A 234 -15.68 19.11 -26.34
N THR A 235 -16.42 18.80 -25.28
CA THR A 235 -17.81 19.21 -25.06
C THR A 235 -17.98 19.69 -23.62
N GLY A 236 -18.16 21.01 -23.45
CA GLY A 236 -18.16 21.62 -22.12
C GLY A 236 -16.79 21.45 -21.45
N ALA A 237 -16.77 20.97 -20.21
CA ALA A 237 -15.54 20.73 -19.45
C ALA A 237 -14.91 19.34 -19.68
N LYS A 238 -15.47 18.54 -20.61
CA LYS A 238 -15.00 17.19 -20.89
C LYS A 238 -14.34 17.12 -22.27
N THR A 239 -13.21 16.45 -22.35
CA THR A 239 -12.54 16.08 -23.60
C THR A 239 -12.57 14.56 -23.72
N VAL A 240 -12.96 14.06 -24.89
CA VAL A 240 -12.94 12.63 -25.23
C VAL A 240 -11.89 12.41 -26.29
N ILE A 241 -10.95 11.52 -26.01
CA ILE A 241 -9.86 11.10 -26.91
C ILE A 241 -10.23 9.70 -27.39
N THR A 242 -10.52 9.53 -28.67
CA THR A 242 -10.89 8.24 -29.27
C THR A 242 -9.72 7.70 -30.08
N PHE A 243 -9.29 6.49 -29.78
CA PHE A 243 -8.20 5.80 -30.47
C PHE A 243 -8.69 5.11 -31.75
N SER A 244 -7.75 4.72 -32.62
CA SER A 244 -8.02 4.05 -33.90
C SER A 244 -8.74 2.69 -33.76
N ASP A 245 -8.57 2.01 -32.62
CA ASP A 245 -9.28 0.77 -32.29
C ASP A 245 -10.71 0.99 -31.77
N GLY A 246 -11.11 2.26 -31.59
CA GLY A 246 -12.43 2.67 -31.11
C GLY A 246 -12.56 2.78 -29.59
N SER A 247 -11.53 2.40 -28.82
CA SER A 247 -11.46 2.71 -27.40
C SER A 247 -11.34 4.23 -27.18
N PHE A 248 -11.63 4.70 -25.97
CA PHE A 248 -11.56 6.13 -25.69
C PHE A 248 -11.20 6.42 -24.24
N VAL A 249 -10.57 7.57 -24.02
CA VAL A 249 -10.35 8.19 -22.70
C VAL A 249 -11.29 9.38 -22.57
N THR A 250 -11.90 9.53 -21.40
CA THR A 250 -12.63 10.75 -21.04
C THR A 250 -11.82 11.53 -20.02
N VAL A 251 -11.47 12.77 -20.31
CA VAL A 251 -10.72 13.64 -19.41
C VAL A 251 -11.51 14.90 -19.08
N SER A 252 -11.34 15.44 -17.88
CA SER A 252 -11.89 16.73 -17.46
C SER A 252 -10.97 17.43 -16.48
N GLY A 253 -10.96 18.76 -16.49
CA GLY A 253 -10.07 19.55 -15.63
C GLY A 253 -8.59 19.24 -15.86
N VAL A 254 -8.19 19.06 -17.12
CA VAL A 254 -6.82 18.79 -17.55
C VAL A 254 -6.43 19.85 -18.57
N GLU A 255 -5.24 20.43 -18.44
CA GLU A 255 -4.76 21.54 -19.27
C GLU A 255 -3.87 21.07 -20.42
N ARG A 256 -3.22 19.91 -20.31
CA ARG A 256 -2.27 19.42 -21.31
C ARG A 256 -2.49 17.96 -21.69
N LEU A 257 -2.36 17.66 -22.98
CA LEU A 257 -2.21 16.31 -23.51
C LEU A 257 -0.81 16.16 -24.09
N ASP A 258 -0.07 15.16 -23.61
CA ASP A 258 1.30 14.80 -24.04
C ASP A 258 1.24 13.51 -24.87
N PHE A 259 1.74 13.55 -26.09
CA PHE A 259 1.74 12.43 -27.04
C PHE A 259 3.16 11.89 -27.26
N ASN A 260 3.73 11.26 -26.22
CA ASN A 260 4.91 10.36 -26.25
C ASN A 260 6.03 10.70 -27.25
N GLY A 261 6.38 11.98 -27.39
CA GLY A 261 7.64 12.43 -28.00
C GLY A 261 7.60 12.96 -29.44
N ASN A 262 6.42 13.27 -29.99
CA ASN A 262 6.35 14.19 -31.14
C ASN A 262 6.19 15.64 -30.64
N ASP A 263 6.55 16.65 -31.45
CA ASP A 263 6.39 18.09 -31.16
C ASP A 263 4.90 18.54 -31.06
N ASP A 264 4.00 17.60 -30.80
CA ASP A 264 2.54 17.68 -30.99
C ASP A 264 1.78 17.75 -29.64
N ASP A 265 2.44 18.17 -28.57
CA ASP A 265 1.79 18.46 -27.29
C ASP A 265 0.65 19.47 -27.49
N MET A 266 -0.52 19.14 -26.95
CA MET A 266 -1.73 19.94 -27.08
C MET A 266 -2.08 20.60 -25.74
N THR A 267 -2.37 21.90 -25.77
CA THR A 267 -3.03 22.60 -24.65
C THR A 267 -4.54 22.62 -24.90
N LEU A 268 -5.33 22.27 -23.88
CA LEU A 268 -6.80 22.17 -23.94
C LEU A 268 -7.53 23.47 -23.64
#